data_AF-A0A952EU56-F1
#
_entry.id   AF-A0A952EU56-F1
#
_cell.length_a   1.000
_cell.length_b   1.000
_cell.length_c   1.000
_cell.angle_alpha   90.00
_cell.angle_beta   90.00
_cell.angle_gamma   90.00
#
_symmetry.space_group_name_H-M   'P 1'
#
loop_
_entity.id
_entity.type
_entity.pdbx_description
1 polymer ?
#
loop_
_entity_poly.entity_id
_entity_poly.type
_entity_poly.pdbx_seq_one_letter_code
_entity_poly.pdbx_strand_id
1 'polypeptide(L)'
;RLLQAASDGARSEAERLLVKLLREAGITGWRTNYPIGPYKVDVAFAASKIVIEVDGWAVHSDQEVFQNDRKRQNYLALMGWQVLRFTWLDLVEYPERVIAEVRAAISARLRTLSGR
;
A
#
# COMPACT_ATOMS: atom_id res chain seq x y z
N ARG A 1 -18.75 -16.91 1.38
CA ARG A 1 -19.51 -15.65 1.60
C ARG A 1 -19.14 -14.96 2.91
N LEU A 2 -19.06 -15.66 4.05
CA LEU A 2 -18.66 -15.04 5.34
C LEU A 2 -17.16 -14.73 5.47
N LEU A 3 -16.27 -15.64 5.04
CA LEU A 3 -14.81 -15.43 5.11
C LEU A 3 -14.34 -14.25 4.23
N GLN A 4 -14.91 -14.11 3.04
CA GLN A 4 -14.61 -12.98 2.16
C GLN A 4 -15.03 -11.65 2.80
N ALA A 5 -16.25 -11.57 3.36
CA ALA A 5 -16.73 -10.36 4.03
C ALA A 5 -15.89 -9.99 5.27
N ALA A 6 -15.42 -10.98 6.03
CA ALA A 6 -14.51 -10.75 7.16
C ALA A 6 -13.14 -10.23 6.70
N SER A 7 -12.59 -10.81 5.63
CA SER A 7 -11.32 -10.36 5.02
C SER A 7 -11.44 -8.94 4.46
N ASP A 8 -12.52 -8.64 3.73
CA ASP A 8 -12.80 -7.32 3.18
C ASP A 8 -12.99 -6.28 4.29
N GLY A 9 -13.65 -6.67 5.39
CA GLY A 9 -13.80 -5.85 6.59
C GLY A 9 -12.47 -5.50 7.24
N ALA A 10 -11.62 -6.50 7.49
CA ALA A 10 -10.29 -6.32 8.07
C ALA A 10 -9.38 -5.46 7.18
N ARG A 11 -9.41 -5.67 5.86
CA ARG A 11 -8.70 -4.83 4.89
C ARG A 11 -9.16 -3.37 4.99
N SER A 12 -10.48 -3.16 5.08
CA SER A 12 -11.05 -1.82 5.19
C SER A 12 -10.67 -1.11 6.49
N GLU A 13 -10.55 -1.85 7.60
CA GLU A 13 -10.06 -1.32 8.88
C GLU A 13 -8.58 -0.93 8.81
N ALA A 14 -7.76 -1.79 8.23
CA ALA A 14 -6.33 -1.54 8.09
C ALA A 14 -6.06 -0.33 7.16
N GLU A 15 -6.79 -0.22 6.05
CA GLU A 15 -6.74 0.96 5.16
C GLU A 15 -7.14 2.24 5.90
N ARG A 16 -8.22 2.20 6.70
CA ARG A 16 -8.66 3.35 7.52
C ARG A 16 -7.59 3.78 8.53
N LEU A 17 -6.93 2.81 9.19
CA LEU A 17 -5.86 3.09 10.14
C LEU A 17 -4.65 3.74 9.45
N LEU A 18 -4.21 3.20 8.31
CA LEU A 18 -3.13 3.80 7.52
C LEU A 18 -3.47 5.26 7.14
N VAL A 19 -4.68 5.51 6.64
CA VAL A 19 -5.14 6.86 6.29
C VAL A 19 -5.11 7.80 7.49
N LYS A 20 -5.54 7.33 8.67
CA LYS A 20 -5.47 8.11 9.91
C LYS A 20 -4.01 8.49 10.23
N LEU A 21 -3.10 7.51 10.23
CA LEU A 21 -1.68 7.74 10.52
C LEU A 21 -1.05 8.74 9.54
N LEU A 22 -1.33 8.63 8.24
CA LEU A 22 -0.83 9.57 7.24
C LEU A 22 -1.34 11.00 7.49
N ARG A 23 -2.61 11.16 7.89
CA ARG A 23 -3.21 12.46 8.23
C ARG A 23 -2.57 13.07 9.48
N GLU A 24 -2.43 12.28 10.54
CA GLU A 24 -1.82 12.73 11.81
C GLU A 24 -0.35 13.11 11.62
N ALA A 25 0.35 12.42 10.72
CA ALA A 25 1.70 12.78 10.31
C ALA A 25 1.77 14.00 9.37
N GLY A 26 0.65 14.57 8.91
CA GLY A 26 0.63 15.67 7.95
C GLY A 26 1.20 15.30 6.57
N ILE A 27 1.16 14.01 6.20
CA ILE A 27 1.58 13.54 4.88
C ILE A 27 0.42 13.73 3.90
N THR A 28 0.67 14.44 2.81
CA THR A 28 -0.33 14.80 1.79
C THR A 28 -0.02 14.22 0.42
N GLY A 29 -0.93 14.40 -0.55
CA GLY A 29 -0.71 13.99 -1.94
C GLY A 29 -0.99 12.51 -2.23
N TRP A 30 -1.54 11.78 -1.24
CA TRP A 30 -2.03 10.43 -1.41
C TRP A 30 -3.49 10.39 -1.87
N ARG A 31 -3.88 9.28 -2.51
CA ARG A 31 -5.26 8.91 -2.82
C ARG A 31 -5.49 7.46 -2.43
N THR A 32 -6.66 7.14 -1.89
CA THR A 32 -7.05 5.76 -1.62
C THR A 32 -7.67 5.11 -2.86
N ASN A 33 -7.71 3.78 -2.89
CA ASN A 33 -8.40 3.00 -3.93
C ASN A 33 -7.98 3.41 -5.36
N TYR A 34 -6.69 3.71 -5.55
CA TYR A 34 -6.18 4.35 -6.75
C TYR A 34 -6.04 3.34 -7.91
N PRO A 35 -6.58 3.63 -9.11
CA PRO A 35 -6.45 2.74 -10.25
C PRO A 35 -5.07 2.84 -10.89
N ILE A 36 -4.43 1.68 -11.13
CA ILE A 36 -3.18 1.56 -11.88
C ILE A 36 -3.34 0.40 -12.86
N GLY A 37 -3.66 0.74 -14.12
CA GLY A 37 -3.98 -0.25 -15.14
C GLY A 37 -5.17 -1.12 -14.73
N PRO A 38 -5.04 -2.46 -14.78
CA PRO A 38 -6.13 -3.36 -14.41
C PRO A 38 -6.27 -3.54 -12.89
N TYR A 39 -5.41 -2.93 -12.08
CA TYR A 39 -5.39 -3.11 -10.63
C TYR A 39 -5.84 -1.85 -9.89
N LYS A 40 -6.37 -2.04 -8.69
CA LYS A 40 -6.69 -0.99 -7.73
C LYS A 40 -5.82 -1.19 -6.49
N VAL A 41 -5.12 -0.14 -6.07
CA VAL A 41 -4.22 -0.17 -4.91
C VAL A 41 -4.81 0.57 -3.71
N ASP A 42 -4.44 0.18 -2.50
CA ASP A 42 -5.05 0.73 -1.27
C ASP A 42 -4.76 2.23 -1.12
N VAL A 43 -3.48 2.63 -1.18
CA VAL A 43 -3.04 4.04 -1.13
C VAL A 43 -1.95 4.29 -2.18
N ALA A 44 -2.03 5.41 -2.89
CA ALA A 44 -1.02 5.81 -3.86
C ALA A 44 -0.62 7.29 -3.74
N PHE A 45 0.68 7.56 -3.88
CA PHE A 45 1.24 8.89 -4.11
C PHE A 45 1.62 9.00 -5.59
N ALA A 46 0.73 9.56 -6.40
CA ALA A 46 0.90 9.58 -7.86
C ALA A 46 2.15 10.36 -8.31
N ALA A 47 2.44 11.49 -7.66
CA ALA A 47 3.58 12.34 -8.00
C ALA A 47 4.94 11.63 -7.81
N SER A 48 5.07 10.80 -6.78
CA SER A 48 6.29 10.04 -6.49
C SER A 48 6.26 8.59 -7.00
N LYS A 49 5.15 8.17 -7.63
CA LYS A 49 4.86 6.78 -8.01
C LYS A 49 5.12 5.78 -6.87
N ILE A 50 4.51 6.04 -5.71
CA ILE A 50 4.54 5.12 -4.57
C ILE A 50 3.16 4.52 -4.35
N VAL A 51 3.13 3.21 -4.10
CA VAL A 51 1.95 2.47 -3.63
C VAL A 51 2.22 2.00 -2.21
N ILE A 52 1.20 2.08 -1.35
CA ILE A 52 1.17 1.40 -0.06
C ILE A 52 0.01 0.41 -0.09
N GLU A 53 0.30 -0.87 0.20
CA GLU A 53 -0.71 -1.91 0.44
C GLU A 53 -0.67 -2.30 1.92
N VAL A 54 -1.83 -2.62 2.49
CA VAL A 54 -1.90 -3.19 3.83
C VAL A 54 -2.39 -4.63 3.74
N ASP A 55 -1.48 -5.55 3.98
CA ASP A 55 -1.76 -6.98 3.90
C ASP A 55 -2.22 -7.50 5.27
N GLY A 56 -3.41 -8.09 5.30
CA GLY A 56 -3.81 -8.93 6.43
C GLY A 56 -2.96 -10.20 6.48
N TRP A 57 -2.88 -10.83 7.66
CA TRP A 57 -2.25 -12.16 7.77
C TRP A 57 -3.12 -13.17 7.03
N ALA A 58 -2.77 -13.45 5.78
CA ALA A 58 -3.50 -14.40 4.94
C ALA A 58 -3.19 -15.83 5.39
N VAL A 59 -3.86 -16.28 6.45
CA VAL A 59 -3.99 -17.71 6.74
C VAL A 59 -4.79 -18.34 5.59
N HIS A 60 -4.12 -19.15 4.77
CA HIS A 60 -4.60 -19.81 3.55
C HIS A 60 -4.67 -18.92 2.29
N SER A 61 -3.52 -18.63 1.68
CA SER A 61 -3.51 -18.15 0.29
C SER A 61 -3.64 -19.32 -0.67
N ASP A 62 -4.76 -19.37 -1.39
CA ASP A 62 -4.94 -20.19 -2.59
C ASP A 62 -3.80 -19.93 -3.59
N GLN A 63 -3.32 -20.97 -4.27
CA GLN A 63 -2.26 -20.88 -5.28
C GLN A 63 -2.58 -19.83 -6.35
N GLU A 64 -3.85 -19.70 -6.75
CA GLU A 64 -4.27 -18.71 -7.73
C GLU A 64 -4.11 -17.27 -7.20
N VAL A 65 -4.48 -17.03 -5.95
CA VAL A 65 -4.31 -15.71 -5.30
C VAL A 65 -2.84 -15.34 -5.23
N PHE A 66 -1.97 -16.28 -4.87
CA PHE A 66 -0.53 -16.07 -4.85
C PHE A 66 0.02 -15.69 -6.23
N GLN A 67 -0.36 -16.44 -7.27
CA GLN A 67 0.08 -16.17 -8.64
C GLN A 67 -0.41 -14.80 -9.15
N ASN A 68 -1.66 -14.44 -8.84
CA ASN A 68 -2.22 -13.15 -9.22
C ASN A 68 -1.53 -11.98 -8.49
N ASP A 69 -1.16 -12.13 -7.21
CA ASP A 69 -0.39 -11.12 -6.48
C ASP A 69 1.00 -10.91 -7.09
N ARG A 70 1.69 -11.98 -7.53
CA ARG A 70 2.98 -11.85 -8.26
C ARG A 70 2.82 -11.09 -9.58
N LYS A 71 1.79 -11.42 -10.38
CA LYS A 71 1.49 -10.70 -11.64
C LYS A 71 1.23 -9.22 -11.39
N ARG A 72 0.45 -8.90 -10.34
CA ARG A 72 0.17 -7.53 -9.92
C ARG A 72 1.43 -6.78 -9.52
N GLN A 73 2.28 -7.39 -8.68
CA GLN A 73 3.54 -6.77 -8.25
C GLN A 73 4.46 -6.46 -9.44
N ASN A 74 4.63 -7.41 -10.36
CA ASN A 74 5.45 -7.21 -11.55
C ASN A 74 4.90 -6.08 -12.44
N TYR A 75 3.58 -6.03 -12.63
CA TYR A 75 2.95 -4.96 -13.40
C TYR A 75 3.22 -3.58 -12.79
N LEU A 76 3.03 -3.42 -11.47
CA LEU A 76 3.30 -2.16 -10.78
C LEU A 76 4.76 -1.74 -10.92
N ALA A 77 5.69 -2.68 -10.77
CA ALA A 77 7.12 -2.44 -10.94
C ALA A 77 7.46 -1.98 -12.37
N LEU A 78 6.94 -2.66 -13.40
CA LEU A 78 7.14 -2.28 -14.80
C LEU A 78 6.58 -0.89 -15.12
N MET A 79 5.50 -0.48 -14.46
CA MET A 79 4.94 0.88 -14.57
C MET A 79 5.72 1.94 -13.77
N GLY A 80 6.80 1.52 -13.10
CA GLY A 80 7.72 2.38 -12.34
C GLY A 80 7.20 2.78 -10.96
N TRP A 81 6.28 1.99 -10.39
CA TRP A 81 5.79 2.18 -9.03
C TRP A 81 6.66 1.46 -8.01
N GLN A 82 7.01 2.14 -6.92
CA GLN A 82 7.57 1.52 -5.74
C GLN A 82 6.43 1.09 -4.82
N VAL A 83 6.39 -0.19 -4.46
CA VAL A 83 5.35 -0.74 -3.57
C VAL A 83 5.94 -0.92 -2.18
N LEU A 84 5.33 -0.31 -1.17
CA LEU A 84 5.55 -0.60 0.24
C LEU A 84 4.39 -1.45 0.74
N ARG A 85 4.70 -2.48 1.54
CA ARG A 85 3.69 -3.36 2.12
C ARG A 85 3.85 -3.36 3.62
N PHE A 86 2.75 -3.11 4.30
CA PHE A 86 2.66 -3.15 5.76
C PHE A 86 1.60 -4.14 6.17
N THR A 87 1.76 -4.72 7.35
CA THR A 87 0.76 -5.56 7.98
C THR A 87 -0.08 -4.75 8.95
N TRP A 88 -1.21 -5.31 9.39
CA TRP A 88 -1.97 -4.75 10.52
C TRP A 88 -1.07 -4.51 11.75
N LEU A 89 -0.20 -5.46 12.07
CA LEU A 89 0.72 -5.36 13.20
C LEU A 89 1.67 -4.17 13.04
N ASP A 90 2.16 -3.91 11.83
CA ASP A 90 3.03 -2.76 11.57
C ASP A 90 2.33 -1.44 11.86
N LEU A 91 1.05 -1.32 11.49
CA LEU A 91 0.29 -0.09 11.71
C LEU A 91 -0.04 0.14 13.19
N VAL A 92 -0.26 -0.93 13.97
CA VAL A 92 -0.65 -0.83 15.38
C VAL A 92 0.56 -0.74 16.31
N GLU A 93 1.54 -1.61 16.13
CA GLU A 93 2.69 -1.72 17.04
C GLU A 93 3.85 -0.80 16.66
N TYR A 94 3.98 -0.49 15.36
CA TYR A 94 5.12 0.27 14.83
C TYR A 94 4.73 1.45 13.93
N PRO A 95 3.71 2.28 14.28
CA PRO A 95 3.22 3.35 13.40
C PRO A 95 4.30 4.38 13.04
N GLU A 96 5.20 4.71 13.97
CA GLU A 96 6.30 5.65 13.71
C GLU A 96 7.27 5.13 12.64
N ARG A 97 7.58 3.83 12.66
CA ARG A 97 8.41 3.17 11.65
C ARG A 97 7.74 3.24 10.28
N VAL A 98 6.45 2.93 10.20
CA VAL A 98 5.66 3.00 8.96
C VAL A 98 5.73 4.41 8.37
N ILE A 99 5.48 5.44 9.19
CA ILE A 99 5.53 6.83 8.76
C ILE A 99 6.94 7.23 8.29
N ALA A 100 7.98 6.81 9.01
CA ALA A 100 9.37 7.09 8.64
C ALA A 100 9.73 6.47 7.28
N GLU A 101 9.36 5.21 7.05
CA GLU A 101 9.60 4.50 5.78
C GLU A 101 8.84 5.16 4.61
N VAL A 102 7.58 5.57 4.82
CA VAL A 102 6.79 6.30 3.81
C VAL A 102 7.46 7.62 3.44
N ARG A 103 7.90 8.42 4.42
CA ARG A 103 8.61 9.68 4.16
C ARG A 103 9.92 9.48 3.42
N ALA A 104 10.69 8.46 3.81
CA ALA A 104 11.95 8.11 3.17
C ALA A 104 11.72 7.75 1.69
N ALA A 105 10.69 6.94 1.41
CA ALA A 105 10.33 6.56 0.05
C ALA A 105 9.89 7.77 -0.79
N ILE A 106 8.99 8.62 -0.27
CA ILE A 106 8.55 9.85 -0.97
C ILE A 106 9.75 10.73 -1.31
N SER A 107 10.62 10.98 -0.33
CA SER A 107 11.79 11.84 -0.49
C SER A 107 12.78 11.27 -1.52
N ALA A 108 13.06 9.96 -1.47
CA ALA A 108 13.94 9.32 -2.44
C ALA A 108 13.38 9.40 -3.87
N ARG A 109 12.08 9.12 -4.02
CA ARG A 109 11.42 9.12 -5.33
C ARG A 109 11.34 10.50 -5.96
N LEU A 110 10.99 11.54 -5.21
CA LEU A 110 10.93 12.90 -5.74
C LEU A 110 12.31 13.40 -6.19
N ARG A 111 13.40 13.02 -5.52
CA ARG A 111 14.77 13.31 -5.98
C ARG A 111 15.09 12.62 -7.30
N THR A 112 14.78 11.33 -7.42
CA THR A 112 15.03 10.57 -8.66
C THR A 112 14.23 11.10 -9.84
N LEU A 113 12.99 11.56 -9.62
CA LEU A 113 12.12 12.06 -10.68
C LEU A 113 12.43 13.49 -11.09
N SER A 114 12.94 14.33 -10.18
CA SER A 114 13.33 15.71 -10.49
C SER A 114 14.68 15.82 -11.20
N GLY A 115 15.52 14.78 -11.10
CA GLY A 115 16.82 14.69 -11.77
C GLY A 115 16.79 14.02 -13.15
N ARG A 116 15.61 13.73 -13.69
CA ARG A 116 15.39 13.26 -15.07
C ARG A 116 14.77 14.39 -15.88
#